data_AF-A0A925XBB3-F1
#
_entry.id   AF-A0A925XBB3-F1
#
_cell.length_a   1.000
_cell.length_b   1.000
_cell.length_c   1.000
_cell.angle_alpha   90.00
_cell.angle_beta   90.00
_cell.angle_gamma   90.00
#
_symmetry.space_group_name_H-M   'P 1'
#
loop_
_entity.id
_entity.type
_entity.pdbx_description
1 polymer ?
#
loop_
_entity_poly.entity_id
_entity_poly.type
_entity_poly.pdbx_seq_one_letter_code
_entity_poly.pdbx_strand_id
1 'polypeptide(L)'
;MKKLKQLFNWILLAGSTLVVCLMLGIIGWDIFSKGLSSVSWQFISQFPAEGMTKGGILPAIIGTLLLTLITTLFAVPFGVACAVYLNEYAKPSVLTNIIRACIRNLAGIPSIIYGLFGLALFVQALNLGTSVLAAGLTLGLLSLPYIITTTEEALKQIPISTREATLALGATQFETIKDVVLPKALPGILTGVILTMSRAAGETAPILFT
;
A
#
# COMPACT_ATOMS: atom_id res chain seq x y z
N MET A 1 -38.36 20.12 -7.10
CA MET A 1 -37.73 18.82 -7.47
C MET A 1 -36.26 18.71 -7.04
N LYS A 2 -35.35 19.67 -7.34
CA LYS A 2 -33.93 19.61 -6.93
C LYS A 2 -33.70 19.52 -5.41
N LYS A 3 -34.41 20.32 -4.61
CA LYS A 3 -34.32 20.29 -3.13
C LYS A 3 -34.77 18.96 -2.51
N LEU A 4 -35.79 18.31 -3.09
CA LEU A 4 -36.31 17.03 -2.60
C LEU A 4 -35.33 15.87 -2.89
N LYS A 5 -34.69 15.87 -4.07
CA LYS A 5 -33.61 14.91 -4.40
C LYS A 5 -32.39 15.12 -3.50
N GLN A 6 -32.04 16.37 -3.22
CA GLN A 6 -30.91 16.69 -2.33
C GLN A 6 -31.18 16.25 -0.88
N LEU A 7 -32.40 16.48 -0.37
CA LEU A 7 -32.81 16.01 0.96
C LEU A 7 -32.77 14.47 1.05
N PHE A 8 -33.28 13.77 0.02
CA PHE A 8 -33.22 12.31 -0.04
C PHE A 8 -31.79 11.77 -0.03
N ASN A 9 -30.88 12.37 -0.82
CA ASN A 9 -29.47 11.98 -0.84
C ASN A 9 -28.79 12.19 0.53
N TRP A 10 -29.08 13.29 1.23
CA TRP A 10 -28.55 13.54 2.57
C TRP A 10 -29.06 12.55 3.61
N ILE A 11 -30.34 12.18 3.55
CA ILE A 11 -30.91 11.16 4.44
C ILE A 11 -30.28 9.79 4.16
N LEU A 12 -30.09 9.43 2.88
CA LEU A 12 -29.44 8.17 2.50
C LEU A 12 -27.98 8.13 2.97
N LEU A 13 -27.22 9.20 2.74
CA LEU A 13 -25.84 9.34 3.22
C LEU A 13 -25.78 9.22 4.74
N ALA A 14 -26.56 10.04 5.47
CA ALA A 14 -26.58 10.02 6.92
C ALA A 14 -27.00 8.65 7.48
N GLY A 15 -27.99 8.00 6.87
CA GLY A 15 -28.42 6.64 7.23
C GLY A 15 -27.31 5.62 7.01
N SER A 16 -26.64 5.64 5.86
CA SER A 16 -25.54 4.72 5.56
C SER A 16 -24.34 4.92 6.49
N THR A 17 -23.97 6.17 6.78
CA THR A 17 -22.91 6.51 7.74
C THR A 17 -23.28 6.05 9.14
N LEU A 18 -24.53 6.25 9.57
CA LEU A 18 -25.00 5.81 10.88
C LEU A 18 -24.95 4.29 11.03
N VAL A 19 -25.34 3.53 10.00
CA VAL A 19 -25.23 2.06 10.02
C VAL A 19 -23.78 1.62 10.15
N VAL A 20 -22.85 2.22 9.39
CA VAL A 20 -21.42 1.92 9.48
C VAL A 20 -20.87 2.26 10.87
N CYS A 21 -21.19 3.45 11.39
CA CYS A 21 -20.75 3.87 12.73
C CYS A 21 -21.30 2.97 13.84
N LEU A 22 -22.56 2.53 13.73
CA LEU A 22 -23.14 1.58 14.68
C LEU A 22 -22.44 0.23 14.62
N MET A 23 -22.18 -0.31 13.43
CA MET A 23 -21.43 -1.57 13.27
C MET A 23 -20.02 -1.46 13.84
N LEU A 24 -19.29 -0.39 13.53
CA LEU A 24 -17.97 -0.13 14.10
C LEU A 24 -18.03 0.02 15.63
N GLY A 25 -19.07 0.67 16.14
CA GLY A 25 -19.31 0.82 17.58
C GLY A 25 -19.56 -0.51 18.28
N ILE A 26 -20.36 -1.40 17.68
CA ILE A 26 -20.62 -2.75 18.21
C ILE A 26 -19.35 -3.59 18.20
N ILE A 27 -18.60 -3.60 17.10
CA ILE A 27 -17.34 -4.32 16.98
C ILE A 27 -16.33 -3.79 18.00
N GLY A 28 -16.21 -2.46 18.12
CA GLY A 28 -15.35 -1.83 19.11
C GLY A 28 -15.74 -2.23 20.53
N TRP A 29 -17.02 -2.14 20.87
CA TRP A 29 -17.54 -2.54 22.18
C TRP A 29 -17.21 -4.01 22.50
N ASP A 30 -17.41 -4.92 21.56
CA ASP A 30 -17.06 -6.34 21.74
C ASP A 30 -15.56 -6.54 21.97
N ILE A 31 -14.70 -5.88 21.20
CA ILE A 31 -13.25 -5.95 21.34
C ILE A 31 -12.80 -5.43 22.71
N PHE A 32 -13.32 -4.28 23.17
CA PHE A 32 -12.92 -3.72 24.45
C PHE A 32 -13.49 -4.50 25.64
N SER A 33 -14.78 -4.84 25.61
CA SER A 33 -15.44 -5.52 26.73
C SER A 33 -14.89 -6.93 26.98
N LYS A 34 -14.55 -7.68 25.92
CA LYS A 34 -14.02 -9.05 26.03
C LYS A 34 -12.50 -9.12 26.00
N GLY A 35 -11.85 -8.16 25.32
CA GLY A 35 -10.41 -8.19 25.08
C GLY A 35 -9.56 -7.53 26.17
N LEU A 36 -10.08 -6.48 26.85
CA LEU A 36 -9.27 -5.70 27.78
C LEU A 36 -8.75 -6.53 28.96
N SER A 37 -9.54 -7.50 29.44
CA SER A 37 -9.15 -8.44 30.49
C SER A 37 -8.05 -9.44 30.07
N SER A 38 -7.88 -9.65 28.77
CA SER A 38 -6.89 -10.60 28.22
C SER A 38 -5.56 -9.94 27.86
N VAL A 39 -5.51 -8.60 27.82
CA VAL A 39 -4.26 -7.85 27.55
C VAL A 39 -3.37 -7.93 28.78
N SER A 40 -2.37 -8.81 28.72
CA SER A 40 -1.32 -8.92 29.72
C SER A 40 0.05 -8.81 29.07
N TRP A 41 1.09 -8.52 29.86
CA TRP A 41 2.46 -8.53 29.35
C TRP A 41 2.84 -9.91 28.78
N GLN A 42 2.31 -11.00 29.38
CA GLN A 42 2.47 -12.36 28.86
C GLN A 42 1.84 -12.52 27.49
N PHE A 43 0.64 -11.98 27.27
CA PHE A 43 -0.01 -12.01 25.95
C PHE A 43 0.81 -11.31 24.87
N ILE A 44 1.52 -10.23 25.19
CA ILE A 44 2.35 -9.51 24.21
C ILE A 44 3.68 -10.21 23.95
N SER A 45 4.33 -10.74 25.00
CA SER A 45 5.71 -11.24 24.94
C SER A 45 5.86 -12.74 24.71
N GLN A 46 4.81 -13.53 24.88
CA GLN A 46 4.89 -14.99 24.73
C GLN A 46 4.62 -15.44 23.30
N PHE A 47 5.08 -16.65 23.00
CA PHE A 47 4.71 -17.38 21.79
C PHE A 47 3.30 -17.95 21.93
N PRO A 48 2.57 -18.14 20.82
CA PRO A 48 1.24 -18.73 20.85
C PRO A 48 1.33 -20.22 21.22
N ALA A 49 0.33 -20.69 21.96
CA ALA A 49 0.17 -22.07 22.39
C ALA A 49 -1.26 -22.56 22.09
N GLU A 50 -1.45 -23.88 22.04
CA GLU A 50 -2.77 -24.51 21.81
C GLU A 50 -3.53 -23.91 20.61
N GLY A 51 -2.83 -23.71 19.48
CA GLY A 51 -3.46 -23.19 18.26
C GLY A 51 -3.98 -21.76 18.38
N MET A 52 -3.22 -20.87 19.03
CA MET A 52 -3.57 -19.45 19.31
C MET A 52 -4.66 -19.24 20.37
N THR A 53 -5.13 -20.30 21.06
CA THR A 53 -6.12 -20.17 22.15
C THR A 53 -5.48 -19.78 23.49
N LYS A 54 -4.17 -20.00 23.64
CA LYS A 54 -3.35 -19.56 24.77
C LYS A 54 -2.01 -19.00 24.30
N GLY A 55 -1.22 -18.47 25.22
CA GLY A 55 0.08 -17.89 24.91
C GLY A 55 -0.02 -16.42 24.48
N GLY A 56 0.89 -15.99 23.62
CA GLY A 56 0.96 -14.60 23.17
C GLY A 56 1.06 -14.40 21.66
N ILE A 57 1.11 -13.13 21.27
CA ILE A 57 1.09 -12.67 19.87
C ILE A 57 2.44 -12.16 19.37
N LEU A 58 3.53 -12.41 20.11
CA LEU A 58 4.86 -11.89 19.78
C LEU A 58 5.28 -12.23 18.34
N PRO A 59 5.14 -13.48 17.84
CA PRO A 59 5.52 -13.80 16.47
C PRO A 59 4.67 -13.09 15.41
N ALA A 60 3.40 -12.79 15.71
CA ALA A 60 2.55 -12.04 14.80
C ALA A 60 3.00 -10.58 14.72
N ILE A 61 3.35 -9.95 15.85
CA ILE A 61 3.87 -8.59 15.89
C ILE A 61 5.19 -8.50 15.13
N ILE A 62 6.16 -9.37 15.46
CA ILE A 62 7.47 -9.39 14.81
C ILE A 62 7.31 -9.72 13.31
N GLY A 63 6.46 -10.70 12.97
CA GLY A 63 6.16 -11.09 11.60
C GLY A 63 5.63 -9.93 10.78
N THR A 64 4.59 -9.23 11.26
CA THR A 64 4.03 -8.06 10.58
C THR A 64 5.07 -6.95 10.41
N LEU A 65 5.90 -6.68 11.43
CA LEU A 65 6.97 -5.67 11.32
C LEU A 65 8.00 -6.04 10.26
N LEU A 66 8.49 -7.28 10.27
CA LEU A 66 9.48 -7.76 9.29
C LEU A 66 8.91 -7.78 7.86
N LEU A 67 7.68 -8.27 7.69
CA LEU A 67 7.00 -8.29 6.41
C LEU A 67 6.81 -6.87 5.85
N THR A 68 6.34 -5.94 6.69
CA THR A 68 6.15 -4.55 6.29
C THR A 68 7.48 -3.90 5.94
N LEU A 69 8.54 -4.18 6.71
CA LEU A 69 9.89 -3.68 6.44
C LEU A 69 10.42 -4.17 5.09
N ILE A 70 10.36 -5.48 4.82
CA ILE A 70 10.81 -6.07 3.55
C ILE A 70 9.99 -5.53 2.39
N THR A 71 8.66 -5.48 2.55
CA THR A 71 7.73 -4.89 1.58
C THR A 71 8.11 -3.45 1.27
N THR A 72 8.42 -2.64 2.29
CA THR A 72 8.81 -1.24 2.12
C THR A 72 10.14 -1.11 1.40
N LEU A 73 11.16 -1.84 1.84
CA LEU A 73 12.52 -1.81 1.28
C LEU A 73 12.54 -2.25 -0.19
N PHE A 74 11.60 -3.10 -0.60
CA PHE A 74 11.45 -3.51 -1.98
C PHE A 74 10.50 -2.59 -2.77
N ALA A 75 9.25 -2.44 -2.35
CA ALA A 75 8.24 -1.79 -3.17
C ALA A 75 8.43 -0.27 -3.30
N VAL A 76 8.90 0.42 -2.24
CA VAL A 76 9.05 1.88 -2.27
C VAL A 76 10.13 2.33 -3.26
N PRO A 77 11.40 1.91 -3.17
CA PRO A 77 12.42 2.41 -4.08
C PRO A 77 12.12 2.03 -5.54
N PHE A 78 11.68 0.80 -5.80
CA PHE A 78 11.36 0.35 -7.16
C PHE A 78 10.11 1.05 -7.71
N GLY A 79 9.06 1.21 -6.89
CA GLY A 79 7.83 1.88 -7.31
C GLY A 79 8.02 3.38 -7.56
N VAL A 80 8.75 4.06 -6.67
CA VAL A 80 9.05 5.49 -6.83
C VAL A 80 9.96 5.73 -8.03
N ALA A 81 11.02 4.93 -8.20
CA ALA A 81 11.90 5.04 -9.35
C ALA A 81 11.17 4.80 -10.68
N CYS A 82 10.28 3.80 -10.72
CA CYS A 82 9.44 3.52 -11.89
C CYS A 82 8.51 4.69 -12.21
N ALA A 83 7.84 5.27 -11.21
CA ALA A 83 6.98 6.42 -11.40
C ALA A 83 7.74 7.68 -11.87
N VAL A 84 8.91 7.95 -11.28
CA VAL A 84 9.79 9.05 -11.73
C VAL A 84 10.20 8.85 -13.18
N TYR A 85 10.59 7.63 -13.56
CA TYR A 85 10.92 7.32 -14.95
C TYR A 85 9.72 7.52 -15.88
N LEU A 86 8.56 6.97 -15.54
CA LEU A 86 7.35 7.05 -16.36
C LEU A 86 6.78 8.46 -16.49
N ASN A 87 7.00 9.32 -15.50
CA ASN A 87 6.49 10.69 -15.51
C ASN A 87 7.47 11.69 -16.12
N GLU A 88 8.75 11.61 -15.77
CA GLU A 88 9.74 12.63 -16.12
C GLU A 88 10.58 12.28 -17.36
N TYR A 89 10.86 10.99 -17.60
CA TYR A 89 11.76 10.55 -18.68
C TYR A 89 11.04 9.86 -19.84
N ALA A 90 9.96 9.15 -19.57
CA ALA A 90 9.25 8.38 -20.60
C ALA A 90 8.50 9.31 -21.56
N LYS A 91 8.80 9.19 -22.85
CA LYS A 91 8.07 9.90 -23.90
C LYS A 91 6.63 9.39 -24.01
N PRO A 92 5.64 10.23 -24.34
CA PRO A 92 4.30 9.78 -24.63
C PRO A 92 4.32 8.88 -25.87
N SER A 93 4.09 7.58 -25.67
CA SER A 93 4.16 6.57 -26.72
C SER A 93 3.14 5.47 -26.46
N VAL A 94 2.82 4.68 -27.48
CA VAL A 94 1.96 3.50 -27.33
C VAL A 94 2.53 2.54 -26.28
N LEU A 95 3.84 2.35 -26.26
CA LEU A 95 4.51 1.52 -25.26
C LEU A 95 4.31 2.05 -23.84
N THR A 96 4.51 3.36 -23.62
CA THR A 96 4.31 3.99 -22.31
C THR A 96 2.86 3.84 -21.84
N ASN A 97 1.89 3.98 -22.76
CA ASN A 97 0.47 3.78 -22.45
C ASN A 97 0.14 2.32 -22.11
N ILE A 98 0.73 1.36 -22.82
CA ILE A 98 0.59 -0.07 -22.50
C ILE A 98 1.16 -0.36 -21.11
N ILE A 99 2.35 0.14 -20.79
CA ILE A 99 2.96 -0.04 -19.46
C ILE A 99 2.05 0.51 -18.35
N ARG A 100 1.53 1.73 -18.52
CA ARG A 100 0.58 2.32 -17.55
C ARG A 100 -0.72 1.50 -17.44
N ALA A 101 -1.22 0.98 -18.54
CA ALA A 101 -2.40 0.10 -18.53
C ALA A 101 -2.12 -1.21 -17.77
N CYS A 102 -0.96 -1.84 -17.99
CA CYS A 102 -0.54 -3.03 -17.25
C CYS A 102 -0.44 -2.76 -15.74
N ILE A 103 0.18 -1.64 -15.33
CA ILE A 103 0.28 -1.26 -13.92
C ILE A 103 -1.10 -1.09 -13.28
N ARG A 104 -2.03 -0.43 -13.98
CA ARG A 104 -3.42 -0.27 -13.49
C ARG A 104 -4.17 -1.59 -13.42
N ASN A 105 -3.96 -2.47 -14.39
CA ASN A 105 -4.57 -3.81 -14.39
C ASN A 105 -4.02 -4.68 -13.26
N LEU A 106 -2.72 -4.59 -12.94
CA LEU A 106 -2.10 -5.27 -11.81
C LEU A 106 -2.77 -4.88 -10.48
N ALA A 107 -3.11 -3.60 -10.29
CA ALA A 107 -3.83 -3.16 -9.10
C ALA A 107 -5.23 -3.82 -8.96
N GLY A 108 -5.85 -4.24 -10.06
CA GLY A 108 -7.16 -4.90 -10.06
C GLY A 108 -7.13 -6.40 -9.77
N ILE A 109 -5.94 -7.03 -9.69
CA ILE A 109 -5.80 -8.47 -9.48
C ILE A 109 -6.12 -8.81 -8.01
N PRO A 110 -6.96 -9.84 -7.73
CA PRO A 110 -7.19 -10.32 -6.38
C PRO A 110 -5.90 -10.76 -5.66
N SER A 111 -5.76 -10.42 -4.37
CA SER A 111 -4.53 -10.68 -3.60
C SER A 111 -4.16 -12.16 -3.48
N ILE A 112 -5.13 -13.07 -3.56
CA ILE A 112 -4.90 -14.52 -3.59
C ILE A 112 -4.02 -14.96 -4.77
N ILE A 113 -4.16 -14.30 -5.94
CA ILE A 113 -3.39 -14.62 -7.13
C ILE A 113 -1.92 -14.23 -6.93
N TYR A 114 -1.67 -13.10 -6.26
CA TYR A 114 -0.32 -12.72 -5.85
C TYR A 114 0.31 -13.74 -4.91
N GLY A 115 -0.46 -14.29 -3.95
CA GLY A 115 0.01 -15.36 -3.07
C GLY A 115 0.45 -16.61 -3.82
N LEU A 116 -0.37 -17.09 -4.76
CA LEU A 116 -0.03 -18.24 -5.60
C LEU A 116 1.16 -17.95 -6.52
N PHE A 117 1.26 -16.75 -7.06
CA PHE A 117 2.42 -16.31 -7.85
C PHE A 117 3.69 -16.28 -7.00
N GLY A 118 3.62 -15.76 -5.78
CA GLY A 118 4.72 -15.73 -4.84
C GLY A 118 5.20 -17.13 -4.46
N LEU A 119 4.28 -18.07 -4.26
CA LEU A 119 4.61 -19.48 -4.04
C LEU A 119 5.37 -20.07 -5.24
N ALA A 120 4.86 -19.87 -6.46
CA ALA A 120 5.52 -20.39 -7.66
C ALA A 120 6.90 -19.76 -7.88
N LEU A 121 7.03 -18.45 -7.70
CA LEU A 121 8.26 -17.71 -8.00
C LEU A 121 9.27 -17.77 -6.85
N PHE A 122 8.92 -17.29 -5.67
CA PHE A 122 9.86 -17.11 -4.56
C PHE A 122 10.13 -18.42 -3.82
N VAL A 123 9.07 -19.18 -3.52
CA VAL A 123 9.19 -20.42 -2.74
C VAL A 123 9.73 -21.56 -3.59
N GLN A 124 9.14 -21.80 -4.77
CA GLN A 124 9.49 -22.95 -5.62
C GLN A 124 10.64 -22.64 -6.60
N ALA A 125 10.49 -21.63 -7.46
CA ALA A 125 11.50 -21.37 -8.51
C ALA A 125 12.82 -20.83 -7.95
N LEU A 126 12.76 -19.94 -6.95
CA LEU A 126 13.95 -19.36 -6.29
C LEU A 126 14.39 -20.13 -5.05
N ASN A 127 13.69 -21.20 -4.67
CA ASN A 127 14.01 -22.06 -3.51
C ASN A 127 14.19 -21.30 -2.19
N LEU A 128 13.44 -20.20 -1.97
CA LEU A 128 13.51 -19.46 -0.71
C LEU A 128 12.76 -20.16 0.44
N GLY A 129 11.95 -21.19 0.12
CA GLY A 129 11.08 -21.85 1.09
C GLY A 129 9.97 -20.93 1.61
N THR A 130 9.05 -21.49 2.42
CA THR A 130 8.02 -20.69 3.09
C THR A 130 8.67 -19.83 4.16
N SER A 131 8.82 -18.54 3.89
CA SER A 131 9.68 -17.63 4.65
C SER A 131 9.19 -16.20 4.63
N VAL A 132 9.56 -15.45 5.68
CA VAL A 132 9.25 -14.01 5.81
C VAL A 132 9.77 -13.21 4.62
N LEU A 133 10.88 -13.64 4.01
CA LEU A 133 11.42 -13.01 2.81
C LEU A 133 10.52 -13.24 1.59
N ALA A 134 10.10 -14.47 1.33
CA ALA A 134 9.21 -14.80 0.22
C ALA A 134 7.85 -14.06 0.35
N ALA A 135 7.27 -14.06 1.55
CA ALA A 135 6.04 -13.32 1.83
C ALA A 135 6.21 -11.80 1.69
N GLY A 136 7.30 -11.23 2.21
CA GLY A 136 7.59 -9.79 2.09
C GLY A 136 7.80 -9.35 0.64
N LEU A 137 8.48 -10.16 -0.18
CA LEU A 137 8.65 -9.87 -1.61
C LEU A 137 7.33 -9.99 -2.38
N THR A 138 6.49 -10.96 -2.04
CA THR A 138 5.16 -11.13 -2.63
C THR A 138 4.25 -9.95 -2.33
N LEU A 139 4.20 -9.51 -1.07
CA LEU A 139 3.50 -8.28 -0.66
C LEU A 139 4.10 -7.04 -1.33
N GLY A 140 5.41 -7.03 -1.55
CA GLY A 140 6.10 -6.02 -2.31
C GLY A 140 5.57 -5.90 -3.74
N LEU A 141 5.46 -7.01 -4.46
CA LEU A 141 4.89 -7.05 -5.81
C LEU A 141 3.43 -6.61 -5.86
N LEU A 142 2.64 -7.00 -4.87
CA LEU A 142 1.25 -6.56 -4.73
C LEU A 142 1.15 -5.05 -4.49
N SER A 143 2.11 -4.47 -3.75
CA SER A 143 2.13 -3.04 -3.38
C SER A 143 2.67 -2.14 -4.49
N LEU A 144 3.54 -2.65 -5.36
CA LEU A 144 4.17 -1.89 -6.46
C LEU A 144 3.17 -1.05 -7.30
N PRO A 145 2.09 -1.60 -7.88
CA PRO A 145 1.22 -0.81 -8.75
C PRO A 145 0.55 0.36 -8.04
N TYR A 146 0.28 0.23 -6.73
CA TYR A 146 -0.27 1.30 -5.91
C TYR A 146 0.76 2.40 -5.63
N ILE A 147 1.99 2.04 -5.29
CA ILE A 147 3.08 3.01 -5.08
C ILE A 147 3.40 3.75 -6.39
N ILE A 148 3.50 3.03 -7.51
CA ILE A 148 3.77 3.65 -8.82
C ILE A 148 2.68 4.66 -9.15
N THR A 149 1.41 4.26 -9.06
CA THR A 149 0.28 5.12 -9.41
C THR A 149 0.21 6.35 -8.50
N THR A 150 0.31 6.17 -7.18
CA THR A 150 0.24 7.30 -6.24
C THR A 150 1.43 8.26 -6.37
N THR A 151 2.62 7.74 -6.64
CA THR A 151 3.82 8.56 -6.90
C THR A 151 3.67 9.34 -8.22
N GLU A 152 3.18 8.69 -9.28
CA GLU A 152 2.96 9.34 -10.58
C GLU A 152 1.94 10.49 -10.48
N GLU A 153 0.84 10.28 -9.74
CA GLU A 153 -0.14 11.33 -9.49
C GLU A 153 0.43 12.47 -8.64
N ALA A 154 1.28 12.18 -7.65
CA ALA A 154 1.98 13.23 -6.88
C ALA A 154 2.94 14.06 -7.75
N LEU A 155 3.65 13.43 -8.70
CA LEU A 155 4.56 14.12 -9.61
C LEU A 155 3.81 15.00 -10.63
N LYS A 156 2.65 14.54 -11.12
CA LYS A 156 1.79 15.29 -12.04
C LYS A 156 1.16 16.53 -11.43
N GLN A 157 0.97 16.57 -10.12
CA GLN A 157 0.45 17.75 -9.43
C GLN A 157 1.41 18.94 -9.49
N ILE A 158 2.70 18.69 -9.73
CA ILE A 158 3.69 19.77 -9.88
C ILE A 158 3.50 20.43 -11.25
N PRO A 159 3.27 21.76 -11.32
CA PRO A 159 3.05 22.46 -12.60
C PRO A 159 4.22 22.30 -13.58
N ILE A 160 3.90 22.14 -14.87
CA ILE A 160 4.92 22.04 -15.94
C ILE A 160 5.82 23.28 -16.01
N SER A 161 5.26 24.46 -15.73
CA SER A 161 6.00 25.73 -15.70
C SER A 161 7.15 25.74 -14.69
N THR A 162 7.06 24.95 -13.62
CA THR A 162 8.16 24.81 -12.67
C THR A 162 9.36 24.10 -13.30
N ARG A 163 9.13 23.12 -14.17
CA ARG A 163 10.18 22.39 -14.90
C ARG A 163 10.80 23.25 -15.99
N GLU A 164 9.96 24.01 -16.71
CA GLU A 164 10.44 24.93 -17.75
C GLU A 164 11.29 26.06 -17.16
N ALA A 165 10.90 26.60 -16.00
CA ALA A 165 11.65 27.64 -15.31
C ALA A 165 13.05 27.18 -14.87
N THR A 166 13.20 25.97 -14.33
CA THR A 166 14.51 25.45 -13.91
C THR A 166 15.42 25.17 -15.12
N LEU A 167 14.86 24.59 -16.18
CA LEU A 167 15.60 24.35 -17.42
C LEU A 167 16.06 25.68 -18.07
N ALA A 168 15.23 26.74 -18.02
CA ALA A 168 15.58 28.06 -18.53
C ALA A 168 16.72 28.74 -17.74
N LEU A 169 16.90 28.38 -16.47
CA LEU A 169 18.03 28.82 -15.64
C LEU A 169 19.32 28.01 -15.90
N GLY A 170 19.30 27.07 -16.86
CA GLY A 170 20.45 26.25 -17.22
C GLY A 170 20.61 24.97 -16.40
N ALA A 171 19.64 24.62 -15.56
CA ALA A 171 19.67 23.34 -14.84
C ALA A 171 19.43 22.17 -15.82
N THR A 172 20.05 21.03 -15.53
CA THR A 172 19.78 19.78 -16.23
C THR A 172 18.42 19.19 -15.82
N GLN A 173 17.92 18.25 -16.61
CA GLN A 173 16.69 17.51 -16.29
C GLN A 173 16.83 16.74 -14.96
N PHE A 174 18.00 16.15 -14.69
CA PHE A 174 18.25 15.44 -13.44
C PHE A 174 18.25 16.37 -12.23
N GLU A 175 18.93 17.53 -12.31
CA GLU A 175 18.92 18.55 -11.25
C GLU A 175 17.51 19.08 -11.01
N THR A 176 16.75 19.35 -12.08
CA THR A 176 15.33 19.75 -11.98
C THR A 176 14.50 18.73 -11.20
N ILE A 177 14.66 17.44 -11.51
CA ILE A 177 13.92 16.38 -10.85
C ILE A 177 14.34 16.24 -9.39
N LYS A 178 15.65 16.13 -9.14
CA LYS A 178 16.20 15.87 -7.82
C LYS A 178 15.99 17.04 -6.85
N ASP A 179 16.21 18.26 -7.30
CA ASP A 179 16.31 19.43 -6.41
C ASP A 179 14.99 20.21 -6.34
N VAL A 180 14.07 20.04 -7.30
CA VAL A 180 12.82 20.81 -7.36
C VAL A 180 11.58 19.93 -7.39
N VAL A 181 11.48 19.00 -8.34
CA VAL A 181 10.23 18.22 -8.53
C VAL A 181 10.04 17.20 -7.40
N LEU A 182 11.05 16.38 -7.13
CA LEU A 182 10.97 15.29 -6.15
C LEU A 182 10.74 15.81 -4.72
N PRO A 183 11.42 16.88 -4.24
CA PRO A 183 11.16 17.44 -2.92
C PRO A 183 9.74 18.03 -2.79
N LYS A 184 9.24 18.67 -3.86
CA LYS A 184 7.87 19.22 -3.87
C LYS A 184 6.79 18.13 -3.93
N ALA A 185 7.05 17.02 -4.62
CA ALA A 185 6.14 15.88 -4.69
C ALA A 185 6.19 14.98 -3.44
N LEU A 186 7.26 15.06 -2.64
CA LEU A 186 7.52 14.18 -1.50
C LEU A 186 6.34 14.03 -0.53
N PRO A 187 5.61 15.08 -0.12
CA PRO A 187 4.45 14.91 0.77
C PRO A 187 3.36 14.01 0.17
N GLY A 188 3.12 14.13 -1.15
CA GLY A 188 2.17 13.28 -1.87
C GLY A 188 2.65 11.84 -2.00
N ILE A 189 3.94 11.65 -2.30
CA ILE A 189 4.57 10.32 -2.38
C ILE A 189 4.50 9.62 -1.03
N LEU A 190 4.89 10.32 0.05
CA LEU A 190 4.84 9.77 1.41
C LEU A 190 3.42 9.38 1.80
N THR A 191 2.42 10.20 1.47
CA THR A 191 1.02 9.86 1.72
C THR A 191 0.62 8.57 0.99
N GLY A 192 0.95 8.46 -0.30
CA GLY A 192 0.68 7.27 -1.09
C GLY A 192 1.37 6.01 -0.57
N VAL A 193 2.63 6.14 -0.18
CA VAL A 193 3.43 5.05 0.42
C VAL A 193 2.82 4.62 1.75
N ILE A 194 2.51 5.55 2.66
CA ILE A 194 1.92 5.23 3.97
C ILE A 194 0.60 4.48 3.79
N LEU A 195 -0.31 5.00 2.95
CA LEU A 195 -1.59 4.34 2.70
C LEU A 195 -1.42 2.93 2.11
N THR A 196 -0.46 2.76 1.21
CA THR A 196 -0.16 1.46 0.60
C THR A 196 0.41 0.48 1.63
N MET A 197 1.33 0.93 2.48
CA MET A 197 1.92 0.09 3.54
C MET A 197 0.91 -0.25 4.63
N SER A 198 0.03 0.67 5.01
CA SER A 198 -1.08 0.39 5.94
C SER A 198 -2.00 -0.70 5.40
N ARG A 199 -2.27 -0.70 4.09
CA ARG A 199 -3.01 -1.78 3.44
C ARG A 199 -2.21 -3.08 3.44
N ALA A 200 -0.96 -3.06 2.99
CA ALA A 200 -0.12 -4.24 2.88
C ALA A 200 0.07 -4.96 4.23
N ALA A 201 0.22 -4.21 5.32
CA ALA A 201 0.29 -4.76 6.67
C ALA A 201 -1.00 -5.50 7.10
N GLY A 202 -2.15 -5.16 6.50
CA GLY A 202 -3.44 -5.82 6.71
C GLY A 202 -3.77 -6.93 5.70
N GLU A 203 -2.91 -7.20 4.71
CA GLU A 203 -3.14 -8.28 3.73
C GLU A 203 -2.74 -9.62 4.33
N THR A 204 -3.64 -10.61 4.29
CA THR A 204 -3.41 -11.95 4.86
C THR A 204 -3.28 -13.03 3.80
N ALA A 205 -3.95 -12.86 2.64
CA ALA A 205 -4.02 -13.87 1.60
C ALA A 205 -2.65 -14.24 0.99
N PRO A 206 -1.73 -13.30 0.69
CA PRO A 206 -0.43 -13.65 0.13
C PRO A 206 0.46 -14.45 1.10
N ILE A 207 0.37 -14.15 2.39
CA ILE A 207 1.19 -14.75 3.45
C ILE A 207 0.82 -16.22 3.67
N LEU A 208 -0.42 -16.61 3.38
CA LEU A 208 -0.88 -18.00 3.59
C LEU A 208 -0.09 -19.02 2.77
N PHE A 209 0.44 -18.62 1.62
CA PHE A 209 1.12 -19.52 0.68
C PHE A 209 2.63 -19.30 0.57
N THR A 210 3.20 -18.28 1.21
CA THR A 210 4.59 -17.84 1.02
C THR A 210 5.33 -17.68 2.34
#